data_AF-A0A7S3XIM2-F1
#
_entry.id   AF-A0A7S3XIM2-F1
#
_cell.length_a   1.000
_cell.length_b   1.000
_cell.length_c   1.000
_cell.angle_alpha   90.00
_cell.angle_beta   90.00
_cell.angle_gamma   90.00
#
_symmetry.space_group_name_H-M   'P 1'
#
loop_
_entity.id
_entity.type
_entity.pdbx_description
1 polymer ?
#
loop_
_entity_poly.entity_id
_entity_poly.type
_entity_poly.pdbx_seq_one_letter_code
_entity_poly.pdbx_strand_id
1 'polypeptide(L)'
;QVVCKLMGRQRESLARRAPRPVQQLRYSPLVEHFLKKKRYHSSNLIQPLSMALTSAEDRCKLMDEKHAVLVDRATKARHESQEMLDKYVLFEKELKAEERDIAKKIQKAKKKLEIRRKEVLRLEAHEFANYLVSLNLLQRAET
;
A
#
# COMPACT_ATOMS: atom_id res chain seq x y z
N GLN A 1 6.62 -20.85 5.58
CA GLN A 1 7.97 -20.61 5.03
C GLN A 1 7.92 -19.35 4.17
N VAL A 2 8.38 -18.22 4.69
CA VAL A 2 8.65 -16.99 3.90
C VAL A 2 9.96 -16.42 4.42
N VAL A 3 11.05 -17.04 3.99
CA VAL A 3 12.42 -16.52 4.14
C VAL A 3 12.78 -15.91 2.80
N CYS A 4 13.60 -14.85 2.81
CA CYS A 4 14.15 -14.11 1.66
C CYS A 4 13.25 -13.03 1.03
N LYS A 5 13.47 -11.77 1.43
CA LYS A 5 13.50 -10.60 0.51
C LYS A 5 14.03 -9.28 1.10
N LEU A 6 14.41 -9.23 2.38
CA LEU A 6 14.91 -7.98 3.00
C LEU A 6 16.43 -7.75 2.90
N MET A 7 17.22 -8.76 2.50
CA MET A 7 18.68 -8.66 2.43
C MET A 7 19.23 -7.98 1.16
N GLY A 8 18.37 -7.71 0.15
CA GLY A 8 18.80 -7.14 -1.14
C GLY A 8 18.83 -5.60 -1.23
N ARG A 9 18.05 -4.89 -0.40
CA ARG A 9 17.84 -3.44 -0.55
C ARG A 9 18.96 -2.55 0.05
N GLN A 10 19.85 -3.11 0.85
CA GLN A 10 20.91 -2.32 1.49
C GLN A 10 22.08 -2.01 0.55
N ARG A 11 22.35 -2.85 -0.46
CA ARG A 11 23.52 -2.68 -1.35
C ARG A 11 23.36 -1.54 -2.37
N GLU A 12 22.16 -1.33 -2.91
CA GLU A 12 21.91 -0.23 -3.86
C GLU A 12 21.99 1.15 -3.21
N SER A 13 21.63 1.26 -1.92
CA SER A 13 21.68 2.52 -1.16
C SER A 13 23.11 3.01 -0.86
N LEU A 14 24.11 2.12 -0.98
CA LEU A 14 25.52 2.42 -0.73
C LEU A 14 26.27 2.83 -2.00
N ALA A 15 25.80 2.42 -3.19
CA ALA A 15 26.46 2.70 -4.47
C ALA A 15 26.46 4.19 -4.87
N ARG A 16 25.57 5.01 -4.28
CA ARG A 16 25.50 6.46 -4.53
C ARG A 16 26.31 7.32 -3.56
N ARG A 17 27.05 6.71 -2.62
CA ARG A 17 27.84 7.48 -1.66
C ARG A 17 29.20 7.81 -2.26
N ALA A 18 29.45 9.08 -2.57
CA ALA A 18 30.80 9.54 -2.90
C ALA A 18 31.76 9.20 -1.73
N PRO A 19 32.98 8.71 -2.01
CA PRO A 19 33.98 8.46 -0.97
C PRO A 19 34.31 9.77 -0.26
N ARG A 20 34.20 9.78 1.07
CA ARG A 20 34.44 10.98 1.88
C ARG A 20 35.93 11.30 1.90
N PRO A 21 36.35 12.57 1.73
CA PRO A 21 37.74 12.94 1.94
C PRO A 21 38.09 12.71 3.42
N VAL A 22 39.20 12.02 3.66
CA VAL A 22 39.67 11.68 5.00
C VAL A 22 40.94 12.47 5.27
N GLN A 23 40.94 13.30 6.31
CA GLN A 23 42.15 13.99 6.76
C GLN A 23 42.75 13.26 7.96
N GLN A 24 44.07 13.15 7.97
CA GLN A 24 44.82 12.63 9.11
C GLN A 24 44.94 13.74 10.15
N LEU A 25 44.32 13.55 11.31
CA LEU A 25 44.49 14.51 12.41
C LEU A 25 45.89 14.36 13.00
N ARG A 26 46.66 15.45 12.93
CA ARG A 26 47.93 15.63 13.63
C ARG A 26 47.75 16.58 14.81
N TYR A 27 48.79 16.73 15.64
CA TYR A 27 48.81 17.78 16.66
C TYR A 27 48.45 19.15 16.06
N SER A 28 47.81 20.01 16.86
CA SER A 28 47.63 21.42 16.48
C SER A 28 48.98 22.01 16.04
N PRO A 29 49.03 22.87 14.99
CA PRO A 29 50.28 23.45 14.47
C PRO A 29 51.14 24.13 15.55
N LEU A 30 50.50 24.67 16.59
CA LEU A 30 51.18 25.29 17.75
C LEU A 30 51.96 24.27 18.58
N VAL A 31 51.35 23.10 18.81
CA VAL A 31 51.98 21.99 19.55
C VAL A 31 53.10 21.38 18.71
N GLU A 32 52.90 21.25 17.39
CA GLU A 32 53.95 20.79 16.47
C GLU A 32 55.16 21.72 16.49
N HIS A 33 54.95 23.04 16.46
CA HIS A 33 56.02 24.02 16.54
C HIS A 33 56.78 23.95 17.88
N PHE A 34 56.05 23.81 19.00
CA PHE A 34 56.64 23.66 20.32
C PHE A 34 57.51 22.41 20.44
N LEU A 35 57.03 21.26 19.97
CA LEU A 35 57.76 19.99 20.00
C LEU A 35 59.04 20.05 19.14
N LYS A 36 58.95 20.64 17.94
CA LYS A 36 60.11 20.89 17.07
C LYS A 36 61.13 21.81 17.73
N LYS A 37 60.69 22.91 18.36
CA LYS A 37 61.56 23.87 19.05
C LYS A 37 62.33 23.23 20.21
N LYS A 38 61.72 22.28 20.92
CA LYS A 38 62.33 21.58 22.06
C LYS A 38 63.10 20.31 21.67
N ARG A 39 63.22 19.99 20.37
CA ARG A 39 63.85 18.77 19.83
C ARG A 39 63.28 17.48 20.43
N TYR A 40 62.03 17.50 20.89
CA TYR A 40 61.36 16.29 21.30
C TYR A 40 60.94 15.50 20.07
N HIS A 41 61.48 14.30 19.90
CA HIS A 41 60.91 13.31 18.99
C HIS A 41 59.73 12.66 19.72
N SER A 42 58.51 13.09 19.39
CA SER A 42 57.33 12.37 19.86
C SER A 42 57.30 11.01 19.17
N SER A 43 57.72 9.94 19.86
CA SER A 43 57.27 8.59 19.49
C SER A 43 55.76 8.59 19.70
N ASN A 44 55.00 8.65 18.60
CA ASN A 44 53.54 8.75 18.63
C ASN A 44 52.96 7.57 19.44
N LEU A 45 52.52 7.81 20.68
CA LEU A 45 51.76 6.83 21.46
C LEU A 45 50.30 6.74 21.01
N ILE A 46 49.85 7.66 20.16
CA ILE A 46 48.48 7.72 19.65
C ILE A 46 48.53 7.57 18.14
N GLN A 47 47.84 6.55 17.62
CA GLN A 47 47.71 6.33 16.19
C GLN A 47 46.94 7.48 15.54
N PRO A 48 47.34 7.95 14.33
CA PRO A 48 46.62 8.99 13.62
C PRO A 48 45.18 8.54 13.36
N LEU A 49 44.21 9.27 13.90
CA LEU A 49 42.80 9.02 13.66
C LEU A 49 42.39 9.68 12.34
N SER A 50 41.74 8.90 11.49
CA SER A 50 41.23 9.33 10.21
C SER A 50 39.77 9.77 10.40
N MET A 51 39.49 11.07 10.32
CA MET A 51 38.15 11.61 10.55
C MET A 51 37.51 12.04 9.23
N ALA A 52 36.28 11.58 9.01
CA ALA A 52 35.47 11.98 7.87
C ALA A 52 34.82 13.34 8.14
N LEU A 53 35.29 14.39 7.48
CA LEU A 53 34.66 15.71 7.53
C LEU A 53 33.57 15.78 6.46
N THR A 54 32.31 15.95 6.86
CA THR A 54 31.27 16.38 5.93
C THR A 54 31.27 17.90 5.92
N SER A 55 31.46 18.54 4.76
CA SER A 55 31.16 19.97 4.63
C SER A 55 29.67 20.15 4.97
N ALA A 56 29.34 21.19 5.73
CA ALA A 56 27.95 21.45 6.10
C ALA A 56 27.08 21.65 4.84
N GLU A 57 27.65 22.24 3.79
CA GLU A 57 27.02 22.50 2.50
C GLU A 57 26.60 21.22 1.77
N ASP A 58 27.46 20.19 1.73
CA ASP A 58 27.14 18.91 1.08
C ASP A 58 26.04 18.15 1.85
N ARG A 59 26.00 18.30 3.18
CA ARG A 59 24.92 17.73 3.99
C ARG A 59 23.59 18.42 3.72
N CYS A 60 23.58 19.74 3.56
CA CYS A 60 22.36 20.49 3.22
C CYS A 60 21.81 20.04 1.84
N LYS A 61 22.66 19.99 0.81
CA LYS A 61 22.25 19.55 -0.53
C LYS A 61 21.63 18.14 -0.54
N LEU A 62 22.26 17.19 0.17
CA LEU A 62 21.74 15.83 0.27
C LEU A 62 20.38 15.77 0.99
N MET A 63 20.17 16.63 1.99
CA MET A 63 18.90 16.72 2.70
C MET A 63 17.80 17.32 1.82
N ASP A 64 18.12 18.32 1.01
CA ASP A 64 17.19 18.92 0.05
C ASP A 64 16.76 17.91 -1.03
N GLU A 65 17.71 17.15 -1.59
CA GLU A 65 17.42 16.06 -2.53
C GLU A 65 16.52 14.98 -1.90
N LYS A 66 16.84 14.58 -0.66
CA LYS A 66 16.02 13.62 0.08
C LYS A 66 14.62 14.15 0.32
N HIS A 67 14.49 15.44 0.66
CA HIS A 67 13.21 16.08 0.87
C HIS A 67 12.39 16.10 -0.42
N ALA A 68 12.99 16.48 -1.55
CA ALA A 68 12.33 16.47 -2.86
C ALA A 68 11.76 15.09 -3.20
N VAL A 69 12.56 14.02 -3.02
CA VAL A 69 12.10 12.64 -3.27
C VAL A 69 10.94 12.23 -2.34
N LEU A 70 10.96 12.67 -1.08
CA LEU A 70 9.88 12.37 -0.14
C LEU A 70 8.59 13.13 -0.50
N VAL A 71 8.71 14.39 -0.94
CA VAL A 71 7.57 15.17 -1.43
C VAL A 71 6.95 14.49 -2.66
N ASP A 72 7.76 14.09 -3.63
CA ASP A 72 7.29 13.39 -4.84
C ASP A 72 6.59 12.07 -4.51
N ARG A 73 7.08 11.34 -3.50
CA ARG A 73 6.42 10.11 -3.04
C ARG A 73 5.09 10.41 -2.36
N ALA A 74 5.04 11.48 -1.55
CA ALA A 74 3.82 11.88 -0.87
C ALA A 74 2.75 12.35 -1.86
N THR A 75 3.13 13.10 -2.90
CA THR A 75 2.19 13.54 -3.95
C THR A 75 1.66 12.37 -4.75
N LYS A 76 2.53 11.42 -5.16
CA LYS A 76 2.11 10.19 -5.84
C LYS A 76 1.15 9.35 -5.00
N ALA A 77 1.49 9.11 -3.73
CA ALA A 77 0.62 8.35 -2.83
C ALA A 77 -0.75 9.01 -2.63
N ARG A 78 -0.79 10.36 -2.52
CA ARG A 78 -2.06 11.10 -2.47
C ARG A 78 -2.87 10.91 -3.74
N HIS A 79 -2.24 11.01 -4.90
CA HIS A 79 -2.92 10.82 -6.19
C HIS A 79 -3.48 9.41 -6.32
N GLU A 80 -2.68 8.38 -6.06
CA GLU A 80 -3.12 6.97 -6.07
C GLU A 80 -4.28 6.73 -5.09
N SER A 81 -4.23 7.32 -3.89
CA SER A 81 -5.32 7.20 -2.92
C SER A 81 -6.61 7.85 -3.42
N GLN A 82 -6.52 8.99 -4.09
CA GLN A 82 -7.67 9.69 -4.65
C GLN A 82 -8.28 8.87 -5.80
N GLU A 83 -7.47 8.34 -6.71
CA GLU A 83 -7.96 7.48 -7.79
C GLU A 83 -8.67 6.24 -7.26
N MET A 84 -8.16 5.63 -6.18
CA MET A 84 -8.80 4.49 -5.55
C MET A 84 -10.12 4.87 -4.91
N LEU A 85 -10.19 6.01 -4.21
CA LEU A 85 -11.45 6.53 -3.66
C LEU A 85 -12.49 6.76 -4.75
N ASP A 86 -12.10 7.38 -5.86
CA ASP A 86 -13.00 7.65 -6.98
C ASP A 86 -13.55 6.35 -7.58
N LYS A 87 -12.70 5.32 -7.73
CA LYS A 87 -13.12 3.97 -8.15
C LYS A 87 -14.11 3.35 -7.17
N TYR A 88 -13.85 3.42 -5.86
CA TYR A 88 -14.76 2.89 -4.85
C TYR A 88 -16.13 3.57 -4.87
N VAL A 89 -16.16 4.89 -5.08
CA VAL A 89 -17.42 5.64 -5.20
C VAL A 89 -18.22 5.20 -6.43
N LEU A 90 -17.55 4.91 -7.55
CA LEU A 90 -18.22 4.36 -8.74
C LEU A 90 -18.79 2.97 -8.47
N PHE A 91 -17.99 2.07 -7.89
CA PHE A 91 -18.45 0.72 -7.51
C PHE A 91 -19.63 0.76 -6.52
N GLU A 92 -19.61 1.67 -5.54
CA GLU A 92 -20.73 1.82 -4.60
C GLU A 92 -22.02 2.23 -5.32
N LYS A 93 -21.93 3.12 -6.32
CA LYS A 93 -23.09 3.52 -7.13
C LYS A 93 -23.63 2.37 -7.97
N GLU A 94 -22.74 1.58 -8.58
CA GLU A 94 -23.12 0.40 -9.37
C GLU A 94 -23.81 -0.65 -8.50
N LEU A 95 -23.22 -0.99 -7.36
CA LEU A 95 -23.82 -1.94 -6.41
C LEU A 95 -25.20 -1.48 -5.93
N LYS A 96 -25.37 -0.20 -5.59
CA LYS A 96 -26.68 0.35 -5.23
C LYS A 96 -27.71 0.25 -6.37
N ALA A 97 -27.28 0.36 -7.62
CA ALA A 97 -28.16 0.19 -8.77
C ALA A 97 -28.59 -1.28 -8.91
N GLU A 98 -27.64 -2.21 -8.77
CA GLU A 98 -27.92 -3.66 -8.81
C GLU A 98 -28.86 -4.09 -7.67
N GLU A 99 -28.63 -3.63 -6.45
CA GLU A 99 -29.50 -3.89 -5.30
C GLU A 99 -30.94 -3.44 -5.56
N ARG A 100 -31.12 -2.24 -6.14
CA ARG A 100 -32.44 -1.72 -6.51
C ARG A 100 -33.11 -2.60 -7.55
N ASP A 101 -32.37 -3.09 -8.53
CA ASP A 101 -32.93 -3.94 -9.58
C ASP A 101 -33.27 -5.34 -9.09
N ILE A 102 -32.46 -5.90 -8.19
CA ILE A 102 -32.78 -7.15 -7.48
C ILE A 102 -34.04 -6.96 -6.63
N ALA A 103 -34.15 -5.86 -5.88
CA ALA A 103 -35.34 -5.55 -5.09
C ALA A 103 -36.61 -5.46 -5.96
N LYS A 104 -36.53 -4.80 -7.13
CA LYS A 104 -37.63 -4.75 -8.10
C LYS A 104 -37.99 -6.15 -8.63
N LYS A 105 -37.00 -6.99 -8.95
CA LYS A 105 -37.23 -8.38 -9.40
C LYS A 105 -37.95 -9.19 -8.34
N ILE A 106 -37.51 -9.10 -7.08
CA ILE A 106 -38.14 -9.77 -5.93
C ILE A 106 -39.58 -9.27 -5.75
N GLN A 107 -39.80 -7.96 -5.80
CA GLN A 107 -41.15 -7.40 -5.66
C GLN A 107 -42.09 -7.88 -6.76
N LYS A 108 -41.63 -7.92 -8.02
CA LYS A 108 -42.39 -8.48 -9.14
C LYS A 108 -42.69 -9.97 -8.92
N ALA A 109 -41.72 -10.75 -8.47
CA ALA A 109 -41.92 -12.17 -8.17
C ALA A 109 -42.93 -12.39 -7.04
N LYS A 110 -42.84 -11.62 -5.95
CA LYS A 110 -43.80 -11.65 -4.83
C LYS A 110 -45.22 -11.34 -5.31
N LYS A 111 -45.40 -10.27 -6.10
CA LYS A 111 -46.71 -9.92 -6.67
C LYS A 111 -47.28 -11.06 -7.54
N LYS A 112 -46.45 -11.69 -8.38
CA LYS A 112 -46.87 -12.86 -9.16
C LYS A 112 -47.33 -14.02 -8.28
N LEU A 113 -46.59 -14.33 -7.22
CA LEU A 113 -46.96 -15.37 -6.26
C LEU A 113 -48.25 -15.04 -5.50
N GLU A 114 -48.46 -13.78 -5.11
CA GLU A 114 -49.71 -13.36 -4.45
C GLU A 114 -50.92 -13.46 -5.37
N ILE A 115 -50.78 -13.09 -6.64
CA ILE A 115 -51.84 -13.26 -7.64
C ILE A 115 -52.18 -14.75 -7.77
N ARG A 116 -51.17 -15.60 -7.97
CA ARG A 116 -51.34 -17.07 -8.02
C ARG A 116 -52.00 -17.62 -6.76
N ARG A 117 -51.59 -17.15 -5.58
CA ARG A 117 -52.19 -17.56 -4.30
C ARG A 117 -53.67 -17.21 -4.24
N LYS A 118 -54.06 -16.01 -4.71
CA LYS A 118 -55.46 -15.58 -4.75
C LYS A 118 -56.27 -16.40 -5.75
N GLU A 119 -55.70 -16.72 -6.91
CA GLU A 119 -56.34 -17.60 -7.91
C GLU A 119 -56.59 -18.98 -7.31
N VAL A 120 -55.57 -19.58 -6.69
CA VAL A 120 -55.68 -20.87 -6.00
C VAL A 120 -56.74 -20.87 -4.91
N LEU A 121 -56.79 -19.82 -4.08
CA LEU A 121 -57.79 -19.70 -3.01
C LEU A 121 -59.23 -19.50 -3.54
N ARG A 122 -59.40 -19.11 -4.80
CA ARG A 122 -60.71 -19.02 -5.46
C ARG A 122 -61.15 -20.34 -6.08
N LEU A 123 -60.22 -21.25 -6.39
CA LEU A 123 -60.54 -22.56 -6.94
C LEU A 123 -61.25 -23.41 -5.90
N GLU A 124 -62.20 -24.23 -6.35
CA GLU A 124 -62.80 -25.23 -5.49
C GLU A 124 -61.81 -26.36 -5.18
N ALA A 125 -62.02 -27.07 -4.06
CA ALA A 125 -61.05 -28.04 -3.54
C ALA A 125 -60.61 -29.11 -4.56
N HIS A 126 -61.51 -29.51 -5.45
CA HIS A 126 -61.25 -30.52 -6.47
C HIS A 126 -60.41 -29.98 -7.65
N GLU A 127 -60.63 -28.72 -8.06
CA GLU A 127 -59.81 -28.06 -9.09
C GLU A 127 -58.39 -27.81 -8.60
N PHE A 128 -58.24 -27.44 -7.32
CA PHE A 128 -56.94 -27.26 -6.71
C PHE A 128 -56.16 -28.58 -6.58
N ALA A 129 -56.82 -29.68 -6.22
CA ALA A 129 -56.20 -31.00 -6.18
C ALA A 129 -55.67 -31.43 -7.56
N ASN A 130 -56.45 -31.22 -8.62
CA ASN A 130 -56.04 -31.50 -10.01
C ASN A 130 -54.84 -30.63 -10.43
N TYR A 131 -54.83 -29.35 -10.04
CA TYR A 131 -53.71 -28.46 -10.29
C TYR A 131 -52.41 -28.96 -9.63
N LEU A 132 -52.45 -29.37 -8.35
CA LEU A 132 -51.28 -29.90 -7.64
C LEU A 132 -50.74 -31.20 -8.26
N VAL A 133 -51.63 -32.09 -8.71
CA VAL A 133 -51.22 -33.32 -9.40
C VAL A 133 -50.54 -32.98 -10.73
N SER A 134 -51.09 -32.04 -11.51
CA SER A 134 -50.49 -31.61 -12.78
C SER A 134 -49.11 -30.96 -12.60
N LEU A 135 -48.92 -30.15 -11.54
CA LEU A 135 -47.63 -29.57 -11.16
C LEU A 135 -46.58 -30.64 -10.82
N ASN A 136 -46.95 -31.65 -10.03
CA ASN A 136 -46.06 -32.75 -9.67
C ASN A 136 -45.65 -33.59 -10.89
N LEU A 137 -46.56 -33.78 -11.84
CA LEU A 137 -46.26 -34.48 -13.09
C LEU A 137 -45.28 -33.69 -13.96
N LEU A 138 -45.45 -32.36 -14.06
CA LEU A 138 -44.52 -31.48 -14.77
C LEU A 138 -43.12 -31.46 -14.12
N GLN A 139 -43.04 -31.35 -12.79
CA GLN A 139 -41.76 -31.39 -12.08
C GLN A 139 -41.00 -32.69 -12.27
N ARG A 140 -41.70 -33.83 -12.33
CA ARG A 140 -41.10 -35.14 -12.58
C ARG A 140 -40.68 -35.36 -14.04
N ALA A 141 -41.21 -34.56 -14.97
CA ALA A 141 -40.85 -34.62 -16.38
C ALA A 141 -39.68 -33.68 -16.75
N GLU A 142 -39.46 -32.62 -15.95
CA GLU A 142 -38.33 -31.70 -16.10
C GLU A 142 -37.03 -32.20 -15.43
N THR A 143 -37.15 -33.15 -14.50
CA THR A 143 -36.02 -33.89 -13.88
C THR A 143 -35.69 -35.14 -14.67
#